data_AF-A0A3Q0QXC9-F1
#
_entry.id   AF-A0A3Q0QXC9-F1
#
_cell.length_a   1.000
_cell.length_b   1.000
_cell.length_c   1.000
_cell.angle_alpha   90.00
_cell.angle_beta   90.00
_cell.angle_gamma   90.00
#
_symmetry.space_group_name_H-M   'P 1'
#
loop_
_entity.id
_entity.type
_entity.pdbx_description
1 polymer ?
#
loop_
_entity_poly.entity_id
_entity_poly.type
_entity_poly.pdbx_seq_one_letter_code
_entity_poly.pdbx_strand_id
1 'polypeptide(L)'
;MTYIKETCGCCDCEKHCGAMDIVFVIDSSESVGLTNFTLEKNFVINTINRLGSMATEPTSPTGTRVGVVQYSHNGTFESIRLDDPTINSMSAFKTAVKNLKWIAGGTFTPSALKYAYDNLIRDSKRARSKVSVVVVTDGRFDPRDDDNQLTYLCNDPAVVVNAIGIGDMFDTKHDSETLVSIACNNKARATEMKRYSDLVADEFLEKMETVLCPDPVIKCPDLPCRSEPDVAPCVERPVDLVFLLDGSERLGEKNFLLVREFVQKVADRLGLARSITDRKRARLALMEFGKESENRVAFELTHDPAIIVNGLAALQYLDSSSNVTSATFHAIYNILSRGNTQKTRRNAEVSFIFITDGVTDSIHLERAVKTMRSHQVVSTVIATGSDIDQEVLTKLAMGDQQAIFKGEKFSDFLKSSLFDRFIQWVC
;
A
#
# COMPACT_ATOMS: atom_id res chain seq x y z
N MET A 1 10.14 11.04 -0.58
CA MET A 1 10.30 9.89 -1.51
C MET A 1 9.17 8.94 -1.20
N THR A 2 8.25 8.79 -2.14
CA THR A 2 6.96 8.12 -1.98
C THR A 2 7.16 6.62 -2.10
N TYR A 3 6.91 5.85 -1.04
CA TYR A 3 6.95 4.39 -1.10
C TYR A 3 5.78 3.89 -1.96
N ILE A 4 6.12 3.41 -3.14
CA ILE A 4 5.21 2.62 -3.98
C ILE A 4 5.04 1.27 -3.27
N LYS A 5 3.85 0.98 -2.76
CA LYS A 5 3.42 -0.40 -2.49
C LYS A 5 3.26 -1.09 -3.84
N GLU A 6 4.37 -1.54 -4.39
CA GLU A 6 4.39 -2.50 -5.48
C GLU A 6 3.73 -3.78 -4.96
N THR A 7 2.57 -4.09 -5.55
CA THR A 7 1.82 -5.33 -5.33
C THR A 7 2.55 -6.47 -6.03
N CYS A 8 3.76 -6.77 -5.58
CA CYS A 8 4.21 -8.15 -5.59
C CYS A 8 3.44 -8.85 -4.46
N GLY A 9 3.02 -10.10 -4.66
CA GLY A 9 2.62 -10.97 -3.57
C GLY A 9 3.85 -11.27 -2.71
N CYS A 10 4.34 -10.26 -1.99
CA CYS A 10 5.34 -10.45 -0.96
C CYS A 10 4.63 -11.14 0.19
N CYS A 11 5.19 -12.29 0.58
CA CYS A 11 5.01 -12.78 1.94
C CYS A 11 5.19 -11.58 2.89
N ASP A 12 4.32 -11.43 3.88
CA ASP A 12 4.46 -10.40 4.90
C ASP A 12 5.83 -10.59 5.58
N CYS A 13 6.85 -9.90 5.09
CA CYS A 13 8.17 -9.90 5.70
C CYS A 13 8.01 -9.19 7.03
N GLU A 14 8.22 -9.92 8.11
CA GLU A 14 8.10 -9.38 9.45
C GLU A 14 9.39 -8.64 9.80
N LYS A 15 9.24 -7.43 10.33
CA LYS A 15 10.34 -6.70 10.94
C LYS A 15 10.63 -7.36 12.29
N HIS A 16 11.81 -7.96 12.41
CA HIS A 16 12.32 -8.45 13.67
C HIS A 16 13.32 -7.49 14.25
N CYS A 17 12.87 -6.79 15.28
CA CYS A 17 13.78 -6.07 16.15
C CYS A 17 14.55 -7.07 17.02
N GLY A 18 15.78 -6.71 17.39
CA GLY A 18 16.54 -7.46 18.40
C GLY A 18 15.76 -7.55 19.73
N ALA A 19 16.29 -8.30 20.70
CA ALA A 19 15.71 -8.33 22.04
C ALA A 19 15.66 -6.92 22.65
N MET A 20 14.47 -6.31 22.66
CA MET A 20 14.23 -4.99 23.23
C MET A 20 13.06 -4.99 24.21
N ASP A 21 13.24 -4.27 25.31
CA ASP A 21 12.20 -4.04 26.31
C ASP A 21 11.73 -2.59 26.14
N ILE A 22 10.44 -2.38 25.92
CA ILE A 22 9.84 -1.06 25.73
C ILE A 22 8.87 -0.80 26.87
N VAL A 23 9.01 0.32 27.57
CA VAL A 23 8.07 0.73 28.62
C VAL A 23 7.43 2.05 28.23
N PHE A 24 6.10 2.06 28.12
CA PHE A 24 5.34 3.30 27.97
C PHE A 24 4.92 3.81 29.35
N VAL A 25 5.17 5.08 29.62
CA VAL A 25 4.66 5.78 30.81
C VAL A 25 3.69 6.83 30.28
N ILE A 26 2.39 6.62 30.53
CA ILE A 26 1.31 7.40 29.91
C ILE A 26 0.48 8.14 30.98
N ASP A 27 0.07 9.35 30.65
CA ASP A 27 -0.56 10.29 31.55
C ASP A 27 -2.09 10.13 31.53
N SER A 28 -2.66 9.74 32.67
CA SER A 28 -4.09 9.51 32.87
C SER A 28 -4.70 10.59 33.78
N SER A 29 -4.04 11.73 33.90
CA SER A 29 -4.50 12.88 34.69
C SER A 29 -5.81 13.47 34.17
N GLU A 30 -6.40 14.36 34.98
CA GLU A 30 -7.66 15.02 34.65
C GLU A 30 -7.51 15.96 33.45
N SER A 31 -6.36 16.66 33.32
CA SER A 31 -6.09 17.61 32.23
C SER A 31 -5.96 16.96 30.86
N VAL A 32 -5.52 15.70 30.81
CA VAL A 32 -5.51 14.90 29.58
C VAL A 32 -6.94 14.64 29.12
N GLY A 33 -7.79 14.13 30.01
CA GLY A 33 -9.17 13.77 29.70
C GLY A 33 -9.33 12.44 28.93
N LEU A 34 -10.52 11.83 29.03
CA LEU A 34 -10.81 10.50 28.49
C LEU A 34 -10.52 10.34 26.98
N THR A 35 -10.86 11.35 26.18
CA THR A 35 -10.68 11.32 24.72
C THR A 35 -9.20 11.26 24.35
N ASN A 36 -8.37 12.10 24.97
CA ASN A 36 -6.93 12.14 24.70
C ASN A 36 -6.23 10.90 25.26
N PHE A 37 -6.63 10.43 26.44
CA PHE A 37 -6.13 9.16 26.98
C PHE A 37 -6.42 7.98 26.04
N THR A 38 -7.56 8.01 25.33
CA THR A 38 -7.86 7.01 24.29
C THR A 38 -6.90 7.11 23.10
N LEU A 39 -6.47 8.31 22.72
CA LEU A 39 -5.45 8.52 21.68
C LEU A 39 -4.07 8.02 22.13
N GLU A 40 -3.68 8.24 23.39
CA GLU A 40 -2.45 7.69 23.96
C GLU A 40 -2.44 6.15 23.93
N LYS A 41 -3.55 5.52 24.35
CA LYS A 41 -3.70 4.06 24.25
C LYS A 41 -3.55 3.56 22.81
N ASN A 42 -4.16 4.27 21.85
CA ASN A 42 -4.02 3.92 20.43
C ASN A 42 -2.60 4.11 19.92
N PHE A 43 -1.90 5.16 20.37
CA PHE A 43 -0.48 5.37 20.07
C PHE A 43 0.40 4.22 20.56
N VAL A 44 0.23 3.79 21.82
CA VAL A 44 0.93 2.63 22.39
C VAL A 44 0.70 1.37 21.53
N ILE A 45 -0.57 1.08 21.22
CA ILE A 45 -0.95 -0.10 20.41
C ILE A 45 -0.35 0.00 19.00
N ASN A 46 -0.48 1.14 18.32
CA ASN A 46 -0.05 1.31 16.94
C ASN A 46 1.47 1.28 16.81
N THR A 47 2.19 1.84 17.77
CA THR A 47 3.66 1.81 17.81
C THR A 47 4.16 0.37 17.90
N ILE A 48 3.62 -0.42 18.83
CA ILE A 48 4.01 -1.82 18.99
C ILE A 48 3.58 -2.68 17.80
N ASN A 49 2.40 -2.42 17.23
CA ASN A 49 1.93 -3.11 16.03
C ASN A 49 2.85 -2.89 14.82
N ARG A 50 3.46 -1.71 14.69
CA ARG A 50 4.43 -1.39 13.63
C ARG A 50 5.78 -2.08 13.81
N LEU A 51 6.19 -2.38 15.05
CA LEU A 51 7.43 -3.10 15.34
C LEU A 51 7.39 -4.60 14.98
N GLY A 52 6.23 -5.13 14.58
CA GLY A 52 6.08 -6.42 13.91
C GLY A 52 6.18 -7.67 14.81
N SER A 53 7.16 -7.74 15.71
CA SER A 53 7.45 -8.96 16.49
C SER A 53 7.45 -8.74 18.01
N MET A 54 6.44 -9.31 18.69
CA MET A 54 6.40 -9.40 20.15
C MET A 54 7.03 -10.71 20.63
N ALA A 55 7.63 -10.67 21.82
CA ALA A 55 8.11 -11.88 22.48
C ALA A 55 6.91 -12.75 22.89
N THR A 56 6.94 -14.04 22.53
CA THR A 56 5.90 -15.01 22.90
C THR A 56 6.01 -15.46 24.36
N GLU A 57 7.19 -15.32 24.96
CA GLU A 57 7.46 -15.70 26.34
C GLU A 57 8.35 -14.65 27.02
N PRO A 58 8.18 -14.40 28.33
CA PRO A 58 9.00 -13.42 29.07
C PRO A 58 10.51 -13.66 28.99
N THR A 59 10.94 -14.92 28.85
CA THR A 59 12.34 -15.32 28.78
C THR A 59 12.88 -15.41 27.35
N SER A 60 12.07 -15.06 26.34
CA SER A 60 12.46 -15.19 24.94
C SER A 60 13.72 -14.36 24.63
N PRO A 61 14.75 -14.98 23.99
CA PRO A 61 15.98 -14.30 23.61
C PRO A 61 15.79 -13.34 22.44
N THR A 62 14.60 -13.32 21.82
CA THR A 62 14.24 -12.46 20.67
C THR A 62 12.83 -11.89 20.84
N GLY A 63 12.53 -10.80 20.13
CA GLY A 63 11.23 -10.14 20.16
C GLY A 63 11.11 -9.06 21.23
N THR A 64 10.12 -8.20 21.01
CA THR A 64 9.82 -7.02 21.83
C THR A 64 8.99 -7.43 23.04
N ARG A 65 9.44 -7.06 24.25
CA ARG A 65 8.61 -7.11 25.47
C ARG A 65 8.12 -5.71 25.77
N VAL A 66 6.85 -5.59 26.13
CA VAL A 66 6.23 -4.27 26.31
C VAL A 66 5.61 -4.16 27.67
N GLY A 67 5.96 -3.10 28.39
CA GLY A 67 5.32 -2.68 29.62
C GLY A 67 4.58 -1.36 29.41
N VAL A 68 3.54 -1.14 30.19
CA VAL A 68 2.80 0.13 30.21
C VAL A 68 2.59 0.50 31.66
N VAL A 69 2.82 1.76 32.02
CA VAL A 69 2.44 2.35 33.30
C VAL A 69 1.55 3.52 32.97
N GLN A 70 0.28 3.46 33.40
CA GLN A 70 -0.53 4.66 33.48
C GLN A 70 -0.46 5.25 34.88
N TYR A 71 -0.45 6.58 34.96
CA TYR A 71 -0.39 7.30 36.22
C TYR A 71 -1.37 8.47 36.25
N SER A 72 -1.73 8.91 37.47
CA SER A 72 -2.37 10.22 37.65
C SER A 72 -1.83 10.88 38.92
N HIS A 73 -2.52 10.75 40.04
CA HIS A 73 -2.15 11.30 41.34
C HIS A 73 -1.34 10.30 42.18
N ASN A 74 -0.93 10.73 43.37
CA ASN A 74 -0.11 9.94 44.28
C ASN A 74 -0.66 8.51 44.49
N GLY A 75 0.16 7.51 44.22
CA GLY A 75 -0.13 6.09 44.45
C GLY A 75 -1.12 5.43 43.48
N THR A 76 -1.67 6.16 42.49
CA THR A 76 -2.54 5.57 41.47
C THR A 76 -1.76 5.23 40.21
N PHE A 77 -1.22 4.01 40.20
CA PHE A 77 -0.54 3.41 39.05
C PHE A 77 -1.26 2.13 38.65
N GLU A 78 -1.63 2.00 37.38
CA GLU A 78 -1.95 0.69 36.79
C GLU A 78 -0.85 0.34 35.82
N SER A 79 -0.40 -0.93 35.84
CA SER A 79 0.69 -1.35 34.98
C SER A 79 0.46 -2.70 34.32
N ILE A 80 1.02 -2.80 33.12
CA ILE A 80 1.26 -4.03 32.39
C ILE A 80 2.77 -4.27 32.50
N ARG A 81 3.18 -5.38 33.13
CA ARG A 81 4.61 -5.64 33.40
C ARG A 81 5.30 -6.22 32.16
N LEU A 82 6.61 -5.96 32.05
CA LEU A 82 7.45 -6.46 30.94
C LEU A 82 7.52 -8.00 30.89
N ASP A 83 7.41 -8.65 32.04
CA ASP A 83 7.51 -10.09 32.24
C ASP A 83 6.15 -10.77 32.46
N ASP A 84 5.04 -10.08 32.15
CA ASP A 84 3.70 -10.64 32.26
C ASP A 84 3.50 -11.78 31.24
N PRO A 85 3.33 -13.05 31.69
CA PRO A 85 3.20 -14.19 30.78
C PRO A 85 1.90 -14.16 29.97
N THR A 86 0.91 -13.34 30.35
CA THR A 86 -0.34 -13.19 29.59
C THR A 86 -0.18 -12.30 28.36
N ILE A 87 0.88 -11.49 28.30
CA ILE A 87 1.18 -10.56 27.19
C ILE A 87 2.10 -11.25 26.16
N ASN A 88 1.63 -12.38 25.63
CA ASN A 88 2.38 -13.23 24.71
C ASN A 88 2.09 -12.97 23.22
N SER A 89 1.19 -12.02 22.92
CA SER A 89 0.74 -11.73 21.56
C SER A 89 0.23 -10.29 21.42
N MET A 90 0.23 -9.78 20.19
CA MET A 90 -0.30 -8.45 19.87
C MET A 90 -1.77 -8.29 20.28
N SER A 91 -2.58 -9.34 20.11
CA SER A 91 -4.00 -9.34 20.47
C SER A 91 -4.20 -9.25 21.99
N ALA A 92 -3.40 -10.01 22.77
CA ALA A 92 -3.41 -9.95 24.23
C ALA A 92 -2.97 -8.58 24.73
N PHE A 93 -1.87 -8.05 24.21
CA PHE A 93 -1.38 -6.71 24.53
C PHE A 93 -2.41 -5.63 24.22
N LYS A 94 -2.98 -5.63 23.01
CA LYS A 94 -4.02 -4.70 22.60
C LYS A 94 -5.24 -4.73 23.52
N THR A 95 -5.62 -5.92 23.98
CA THR A 95 -6.75 -6.08 24.91
C THR A 95 -6.40 -5.52 26.29
N ALA A 96 -5.21 -5.84 26.81
CA ALA A 96 -4.73 -5.32 28.10
C ALA A 96 -4.66 -3.78 28.11
N VAL A 97 -4.06 -3.17 27.08
CA VAL A 97 -3.99 -1.70 26.95
C VAL A 97 -5.37 -1.08 26.84
N LYS A 98 -6.28 -1.65 26.03
CA LYS A 98 -7.65 -1.13 25.90
C LYS A 98 -8.42 -1.14 27.23
N ASN A 99 -8.17 -2.14 28.07
CA ASN A 99 -8.82 -2.31 29.37
C ASN A 99 -8.34 -1.32 30.44
N LEU A 100 -7.21 -0.62 30.22
CA LEU A 100 -6.79 0.48 31.10
C LEU A 100 -7.87 1.56 31.12
N LYS A 101 -8.36 1.85 32.32
CA LYS A 101 -9.39 2.86 32.56
C LYS A 101 -8.74 4.19 32.88
N TRP A 102 -9.28 5.26 32.30
CA TRP A 102 -8.86 6.61 32.63
C TRP A 102 -9.09 6.87 34.12
N ILE A 103 -8.05 7.31 34.83
CA ILE A 103 -8.08 7.43 36.30
C ILE A 103 -8.66 8.79 36.72
N ALA A 104 -8.26 9.87 36.05
CA ALA A 104 -8.63 11.26 36.35
C ALA A 104 -8.15 11.74 37.74
N GLY A 105 -7.13 12.58 37.76
CA GLY A 105 -6.57 13.16 38.99
C GLY A 105 -5.46 14.16 38.70
N GLY A 106 -4.48 14.26 39.59
CA GLY A 106 -3.26 15.06 39.39
C GLY A 106 -2.27 14.44 38.41
N THR A 107 -1.10 15.06 38.28
CA THR A 107 -0.04 14.66 37.33
C THR A 107 1.29 14.44 38.07
N PHE A 108 1.47 13.23 38.60
CA PHE A 108 2.63 12.83 39.41
C PHE A 108 3.69 12.13 38.55
N THR A 109 4.21 12.87 37.57
CA THR A 109 5.17 12.37 36.58
C THR A 109 6.46 11.86 37.23
N PRO A 110 7.19 12.64 38.07
CA PRO A 110 8.39 12.14 38.77
C PRO A 110 8.17 10.80 39.51
N SER A 111 7.09 10.68 40.28
CA SER A 111 6.74 9.45 40.99
C SER A 111 6.45 8.29 40.03
N ALA A 112 5.81 8.56 38.88
CA ALA A 112 5.54 7.54 37.86
C ALA A 112 6.83 7.01 37.22
N LEU A 113 7.82 7.88 36.97
CA LEU A 113 9.13 7.45 36.44
C LEU A 113 9.86 6.55 37.44
N LYS A 114 9.80 6.89 38.73
CA LYS A 114 10.33 6.04 39.80
C LYS A 114 9.63 4.70 39.87
N TYR A 115 8.29 4.70 39.84
CA TYR A 115 7.50 3.47 39.86
C TYR A 115 7.82 2.57 38.66
N ALA A 116 7.89 3.13 37.44
CA ALA A 116 8.21 2.40 36.22
C ALA A 116 9.59 1.73 36.33
N TYR A 117 10.59 2.45 36.83
CA TYR A 117 11.91 1.85 37.03
C TYR A 117 11.90 0.73 38.06
N ASP A 118 11.39 1.00 39.27
CA ASP A 118 11.50 0.08 40.40
C ASP A 118 10.66 -1.19 40.22
N ASN A 119 9.50 -1.10 39.55
CA ASN A 119 8.55 -2.22 39.46
C ASN A 119 8.58 -2.95 38.10
N LEU A 120 8.94 -2.26 37.02
CA LEU A 120 8.94 -2.87 35.68
C LEU A 120 10.36 -3.09 35.14
N ILE A 121 11.32 -2.21 35.44
CA ILE A 121 12.62 -2.24 34.76
C ILE A 121 13.69 -2.95 35.58
N ARG A 122 13.93 -2.50 36.82
CA ARG A 122 15.09 -2.87 37.64
C ARG A 122 15.32 -4.37 37.72
N ASP A 123 14.27 -5.11 38.05
CA ASP A 123 14.34 -6.55 38.29
C ASP A 123 13.78 -7.40 37.13
N SER A 124 13.11 -6.79 36.14
CA SER A 124 12.48 -7.53 35.03
C SER A 124 13.16 -7.33 33.68
N LYS A 125 14.15 -6.43 33.55
CA LYS A 125 14.91 -6.21 32.30
C LYS A 125 15.74 -7.44 31.91
N ARG A 126 15.86 -7.74 30.60
CA ARG A 126 16.75 -8.82 30.14
C ARG A 126 18.22 -8.41 30.34
N ALA A 127 19.06 -9.37 30.72
CA ALA A 127 20.48 -9.14 31.05
C ALA A 127 21.34 -8.53 29.91
N ARG A 128 20.85 -8.53 28.66
CA ARG A 128 21.57 -8.02 27.48
C ARG A 128 20.75 -7.06 26.60
N SER A 129 19.58 -6.60 27.06
CA SER A 129 18.75 -5.66 26.28
C SER A 129 18.84 -4.26 26.84
N LYS A 130 18.87 -3.27 25.94
CA LYS A 130 18.53 -1.89 26.29
C LYS A 130 17.02 -1.80 26.55
N VAL A 131 16.65 -0.93 27.48
CA VAL A 131 15.25 -0.64 27.80
C VAL A 131 14.91 0.73 27.25
N SER A 132 13.99 0.79 26.30
CA SER A 132 13.50 2.04 25.73
C SER A 132 12.26 2.48 26.49
N VAL A 133 12.31 3.63 27.15
CA VAL A 133 11.15 4.20 27.85
C VAL A 133 10.59 5.33 27.01
N VAL A 134 9.29 5.31 26.77
CA VAL A 134 8.55 6.37 26.09
C VAL A 134 7.59 7.00 27.09
N VAL A 135 7.86 8.25 27.47
CA VAL A 135 7.04 9.02 28.41
C VAL A 135 6.13 9.92 27.60
N VAL A 136 4.82 9.86 27.84
CA VAL A 136 3.82 10.76 27.25
C VAL A 136 3.17 11.53 28.37
N THR A 137 3.17 12.86 28.29
CA THR A 137 2.56 13.74 29.29
C THR A 137 2.10 15.04 28.64
N ASP A 138 1.14 15.71 29.27
CA ASP A 138 0.76 17.08 28.88
C ASP A 138 1.70 18.15 29.43
N GLY A 139 2.76 17.74 30.14
CA GLY A 139 3.78 18.62 30.68
C GLY A 139 3.46 19.26 32.01
N ARG A 140 2.22 19.09 32.49
CA ARG A 140 1.85 19.56 33.82
C ARG A 140 2.46 18.61 34.84
N PHE A 141 2.87 19.15 35.97
CA PHE A 141 3.26 18.32 37.11
C PHE A 141 2.63 18.90 38.36
N ASP A 142 2.26 18.03 39.29
CA ASP A 142 1.72 18.45 40.57
C ASP A 142 2.87 18.91 41.47
N PRO A 143 2.85 20.15 42.02
CA PRO A 143 3.92 20.64 42.91
C PRO A 143 4.12 19.83 44.19
N ARG A 144 3.19 18.91 44.50
CA ARG A 144 3.30 17.98 45.63
C ARG A 144 4.16 16.75 45.31
N ASP A 145 4.52 16.54 44.04
CA ASP A 145 5.44 15.48 43.64
C ASP A 145 6.91 15.90 43.85
N ASP A 146 7.82 14.94 43.86
CA ASP A 146 9.26 15.17 44.09
C ASP A 146 10.02 15.35 42.77
N ASP A 147 10.19 16.61 42.34
CA ASP A 147 10.88 16.97 41.10
C ASP A 147 12.31 16.39 40.98
N ASN A 148 12.97 16.05 42.10
CA ASN A 148 14.28 15.40 42.08
C ASN A 148 14.23 14.03 41.38
N GLN A 149 13.05 13.44 41.23
CA GLN A 149 12.85 12.14 40.59
C GLN A 149 12.59 12.23 39.08
N LEU A 150 12.53 13.43 38.49
CA LEU A 150 12.34 13.61 37.04
C LEU A 150 13.41 12.90 36.20
N THR A 151 14.62 12.78 36.73
CA THR A 151 15.75 12.12 36.07
C THR A 151 16.00 10.69 36.57
N TYR A 152 15.07 10.11 37.36
CA TYR A 152 15.31 8.83 38.06
C TYR A 152 15.68 7.69 37.11
N LEU A 153 15.05 7.63 35.93
CA LEU A 153 15.36 6.65 34.88
C LEU A 153 16.75 6.82 34.27
N CYS A 154 17.31 8.03 34.31
CA CYS A 154 18.58 8.38 33.68
C CYS A 154 19.80 7.87 34.45
N ASN A 155 19.60 7.37 35.67
CA ASN A 155 20.65 6.81 36.51
C ASN A 155 21.12 5.43 36.02
N ASP A 156 20.33 4.75 35.17
CA ASP A 156 20.71 3.46 34.57
C ASP A 156 21.14 3.65 33.11
N PRO A 157 22.41 3.37 32.76
CA PRO A 157 22.90 3.55 31.39
C PRO A 157 22.27 2.58 30.38
N ALA A 158 21.57 1.52 30.84
CA ALA A 158 20.82 0.62 29.98
C ALA A 158 19.44 1.18 29.57
N VAL A 159 18.99 2.25 30.22
CA VAL A 159 17.69 2.89 29.97
C VAL A 159 17.84 4.08 29.02
N VAL A 160 17.05 4.07 27.96
CA VAL A 160 16.97 5.15 26.97
C VAL A 160 15.60 5.77 27.04
N VAL A 161 15.51 7.03 27.50
CA VAL A 161 14.24 7.73 27.66
C VAL A 161 13.96 8.63 26.46
N ASN A 162 12.77 8.51 25.87
CA ASN A 162 12.19 9.44 24.93
C ASN A 162 10.95 10.07 25.58
N ALA A 163 10.91 11.40 25.63
CA ALA A 163 9.82 12.14 26.26
C ALA A 163 8.99 12.85 25.19
N ILE A 164 7.67 12.73 25.27
CA ILE A 164 6.70 13.35 24.38
C ILE A 164 5.81 14.24 25.22
N GLY A 165 5.92 15.56 25.02
CA GLY A 165 5.08 16.56 25.65
C GLY A 165 3.98 17.00 24.69
N ILE A 166 2.74 17.10 25.18
CA ILE A 166 1.58 17.40 24.33
C ILE A 166 0.72 18.51 24.91
N GLY A 167 0.55 19.60 24.16
CA GLY A 167 -0.37 20.67 24.51
C GLY A 167 0.32 22.04 24.51
N ASP A 168 -0.23 22.95 25.31
CA ASP A 168 0.21 24.34 25.44
C ASP A 168 1.35 24.53 26.46
N MET A 169 1.91 23.44 27.00
CA MET A 169 3.07 23.48 27.91
C MET A 169 4.26 24.28 27.32
N PHE A 170 4.34 24.42 26.00
CA PHE A 170 5.44 25.13 25.33
C PHE A 170 5.31 26.66 25.33
N ASP A 171 4.21 27.20 25.85
CA ASP A 171 4.07 28.65 26.00
C ASP A 171 4.95 29.21 27.15
N THR A 172 5.49 28.33 28.02
CA THR A 172 6.47 28.72 29.04
C THR A 172 7.80 27.97 28.90
N LYS A 173 8.93 28.65 29.15
CA LYS A 173 10.27 28.04 29.02
C LYS A 173 10.51 26.90 30.00
N HIS A 174 9.94 26.96 31.20
CA HIS A 174 10.22 26.00 32.28
C HIS A 174 9.71 24.60 31.93
N ASP A 175 8.56 24.49 31.29
CA ASP A 175 7.95 23.20 30.96
C ASP A 175 8.73 22.46 29.85
N SER A 176 9.35 23.21 28.93
CA SER A 176 10.28 22.66 27.91
C SER A 176 11.55 22.10 28.56
N GLU A 177 12.04 22.70 29.64
CA GLU A 177 13.21 22.24 30.40
C GLU A 177 12.87 20.98 31.21
N THR A 178 11.66 20.87 31.74
CA THR A 178 11.14 19.67 32.41
C THR A 178 11.10 18.47 31.45
N LEU A 179 10.56 18.65 30.24
CA LEU A 179 10.50 17.57 29.25
C LEU A 179 11.89 17.08 28.83
N VAL A 180 12.84 18.01 28.64
CA VAL A 180 14.24 17.69 28.35
C VAL A 180 14.91 16.98 29.52
N SER A 181 14.57 17.33 30.76
CA SER A 181 15.07 16.65 31.97
C SER A 181 14.60 15.19 32.04
N ILE A 182 13.32 14.93 31.74
CA ILE A 182 12.77 13.57 31.63
C ILE A 182 13.53 12.77 30.55
N ALA A 183 13.85 13.41 29.41
CA ALA A 183 14.67 12.83 28.35
C ALA A 183 16.19 12.78 28.67
N CYS A 184 16.56 12.80 29.95
CA CYS A 184 17.95 12.73 30.42
C CYS A 184 18.85 13.84 29.88
N ASN A 185 18.32 15.06 29.81
CA ASN A 185 18.98 16.25 29.26
C ASN A 185 19.34 16.12 27.77
N ASN A 186 18.68 15.23 27.04
CA ASN A 186 18.88 15.04 25.61
C ASN A 186 17.71 15.64 24.79
N LYS A 187 17.93 16.84 24.26
CA LYS A 187 16.93 17.54 23.43
C LYS A 187 16.47 16.76 22.20
N ALA A 188 17.30 15.90 21.61
CA ALA A 188 16.91 15.11 20.44
C ALA A 188 15.88 14.02 20.77
N ARG A 189 15.72 13.70 22.07
CA ARG A 189 14.77 12.69 22.57
C ARG A 189 13.56 13.31 23.27
N ALA A 190 13.50 14.63 23.35
CA ALA A 190 12.30 15.37 23.74
C ALA A 190 11.54 15.78 22.48
N THR A 191 10.30 15.34 22.34
CA THR A 191 9.42 15.72 21.22
C THR A 191 8.26 16.53 21.76
N GLU A 192 8.04 17.69 21.15
CA GLU A 192 6.96 18.61 21.50
C GLU A 192 5.84 18.47 20.46
N MET A 193 4.60 18.34 20.91
CA MET A 193 3.43 18.20 20.05
C MET A 193 2.32 19.15 20.50
N LYS A 194 1.55 19.67 19.55
CA LYS A 194 0.44 20.58 19.87
C LYS A 194 -0.84 19.83 20.23
N ARG A 195 -1.04 18.62 19.67
CA ARG A 195 -2.29 17.87 19.80
C ARG A 195 -2.03 16.38 19.98
N TYR A 196 -2.89 15.73 20.76
CA TYR A 196 -2.89 14.27 20.94
C TYR A 196 -3.18 13.50 19.65
N SER A 197 -3.85 14.12 18.67
CA SER A 197 -4.07 13.53 17.34
C SER A 197 -2.76 13.26 16.60
N ASP A 198 -1.70 14.00 16.91
CA ASP A 198 -0.43 13.92 16.20
C ASP A 198 0.35 12.67 16.64
N LEU A 199 0.07 12.14 17.84
CA LEU A 199 0.62 10.86 18.31
C LEU A 199 0.26 9.70 17.37
N VAL A 200 -0.95 9.72 16.81
CA VAL A 200 -1.46 8.64 15.94
C VAL A 200 -1.22 8.93 14.45
N ALA A 201 -0.53 10.03 14.13
CA ALA A 201 -0.15 10.33 12.76
C ALA A 201 0.93 9.37 12.26
N ASP A 202 0.78 8.89 11.02
CA ASP A 202 1.68 7.88 10.45
C ASP A 202 3.15 8.34 10.40
N GLU A 203 3.40 9.62 10.10
CA GLU A 203 4.74 10.20 10.07
C GLU A 203 5.45 10.10 11.44
N PHE A 204 4.72 10.39 12.52
CA PHE A 204 5.28 10.31 13.87
C PHE A 204 5.50 8.87 14.31
N LEU A 205 4.55 7.98 14.00
CA LEU A 205 4.68 6.56 14.27
C LEU A 205 5.89 5.95 13.54
N GLU A 206 6.17 6.35 12.29
CA GLU A 206 7.35 5.92 11.51
C GLU A 206 8.67 6.42 12.13
N LYS A 207 8.69 7.68 12.61
CA LYS A 207 9.83 8.21 13.36
C LYS A 207 10.07 7.40 14.64
N MET A 208 9.03 7.12 15.41
CA MET A 208 9.14 6.33 16.65
C MET A 208 9.57 4.89 16.38
N GLU A 209 9.09 4.28 15.31
CA GLU A 209 9.52 2.95 14.87
C GLU A 209 11.04 2.92 14.64
N THR A 210 11.57 3.93 13.94
CA THR A 210 13.01 4.06 13.66
C THR A 210 13.83 4.32 14.94
N VAL A 211 13.31 5.13 15.87
CA VAL A 211 14.00 5.42 17.15
C VAL A 211 14.03 4.21 18.06
N LEU A 212 12.93 3.45 18.13
CA LEU A 212 12.81 2.28 18.99
C LEU A 212 13.54 1.06 18.40
N CYS A 213 13.59 0.95 17.07
CA CYS A 213 14.21 -0.15 16.36
C CYS A 213 15.05 0.36 15.17
N PRO A 214 16.28 0.86 15.43
CA PRO A 214 17.10 1.50 14.41
C PRO A 214 17.64 0.50 13.36
N ASP A 215 17.94 -0.74 13.78
CA ASP A 215 18.52 -1.78 12.92
C ASP A 215 17.62 -3.02 12.88
N PRO A 216 16.44 -2.97 12.22
CA PRO A 216 15.54 -4.11 12.14
C PRO A 216 16.12 -5.20 11.22
N VAL A 217 16.06 -6.46 11.67
CA VAL A 217 16.30 -7.61 10.81
C VAL A 217 14.99 -7.95 10.12
N ILE A 218 14.92 -7.75 8.81
CA ILE A 218 13.76 -8.14 8.03
C ILE A 218 13.83 -9.66 7.83
N LYS A 219 12.94 -10.42 8.45
CA LYS A 219 12.79 -11.84 8.16
C LYS A 219 11.57 -12.02 7.26
N CYS A 220 11.85 -12.41 6.04
CA CYS A 220 10.82 -12.96 5.19
C CYS A 220 10.75 -14.47 5.49
N PRO A 221 9.57 -15.08 5.57
CA PRO A 221 9.49 -16.53 5.68
C PRO A 221 10.24 -17.16 4.49
N ASP A 222 11.14 -18.10 4.78
CA ASP A 222 11.81 -18.93 3.77
C ASP A 222 10.80 -19.94 3.20
N LEU A 223 9.79 -19.42 2.51
CA LEU A 223 9.07 -20.21 1.54
C LEU A 223 9.84 -20.09 0.22
N PRO A 224 10.16 -21.20 -0.47
CA PRO A 224 10.54 -21.09 -1.86
C PRO A 224 9.39 -20.33 -2.53
N CYS A 225 9.67 -19.18 -3.13
CA CYS A 225 8.72 -18.49 -3.96
C CYS A 225 8.22 -19.50 -5.00
N ARG A 226 7.07 -20.12 -4.76
CA ARG A 226 6.25 -20.64 -5.84
C ARG A 226 5.73 -19.38 -6.49
N SER A 227 6.37 -19.01 -7.58
CA SER A 227 5.82 -18.08 -8.55
C SER A 227 4.35 -18.45 -8.75
N GLU A 228 3.47 -17.53 -8.36
CA GLU A 228 2.00 -17.62 -8.34
C GLU A 228 1.38 -18.23 -7.06
N PRO A 229 0.73 -17.42 -6.19
CA PRO A 229 -0.42 -17.94 -5.47
C PRO A 229 -1.45 -18.40 -6.51
N ASP A 230 -2.00 -19.60 -6.34
CA ASP A 230 -3.11 -20.16 -7.12
C ASP A 230 -4.40 -19.42 -6.72
N VAL A 231 -4.39 -18.08 -6.83
CA VAL A 231 -5.60 -17.29 -6.93
C VAL A 231 -6.27 -17.78 -8.20
N ALA A 232 -7.53 -18.21 -8.11
CA ALA A 232 -8.29 -18.62 -9.29
C ALA A 232 -8.08 -17.56 -10.38
N PRO A 233 -7.55 -17.94 -11.57
CA PRO A 233 -7.25 -16.98 -12.61
C PRO A 233 -8.54 -16.24 -12.93
N CYS A 234 -8.52 -14.91 -12.94
CA CYS A 234 -9.76 -14.14 -13.14
C CYS A 234 -10.47 -14.59 -14.43
N VAL A 235 -9.68 -14.93 -15.44
CA VAL A 235 -10.11 -15.58 -16.68
C VAL A 235 -10.00 -17.11 -16.57
N GLU A 236 -11.14 -17.76 -16.28
CA GLU A 236 -11.23 -19.22 -16.22
C GLU A 236 -11.48 -19.91 -17.58
N ARG A 237 -11.46 -19.13 -18.67
CA ARG A 237 -11.61 -19.57 -20.06
C ARG A 237 -10.40 -19.12 -20.92
N PRO A 238 -10.18 -19.65 -22.12
CA PRO A 238 -9.13 -19.12 -22.98
C PRO A 238 -9.62 -17.81 -23.61
N VAL A 239 -8.90 -16.71 -23.37
CA VAL A 239 -9.21 -15.40 -23.98
C VAL A 239 -8.01 -14.89 -24.77
N ASP A 240 -8.20 -14.57 -26.05
CA ASP A 240 -7.17 -13.97 -26.91
C ASP A 240 -7.52 -12.48 -27.12
N LEU A 241 -6.80 -11.61 -26.42
CA LEU A 241 -7.00 -10.15 -26.45
C LEU A 241 -6.11 -9.53 -27.52
N VAL A 242 -6.70 -8.74 -28.41
CA VAL A 242 -5.98 -8.00 -29.45
C VAL A 242 -6.21 -6.52 -29.25
N PHE A 243 -5.16 -5.81 -28.83
CA PHE A 243 -5.16 -4.36 -28.73
C PHE A 243 -4.94 -3.74 -30.10
N LEU A 244 -5.86 -2.86 -30.48
CA LEU A 244 -5.85 -2.08 -31.71
C LEU A 244 -5.66 -0.62 -31.30
N LEU A 245 -4.40 -0.17 -31.33
CA LEU A 245 -4.00 1.17 -30.94
C LEU A 245 -4.08 2.12 -32.13
N ASP A 246 -4.87 3.18 -31.98
CA ASP A 246 -4.96 4.27 -32.94
C ASP A 246 -3.65 5.09 -32.94
N GLY A 247 -2.90 5.03 -34.03
CA GLY A 247 -1.64 5.75 -34.21
C GLY A 247 -1.82 7.16 -34.80
N SER A 248 -3.03 7.74 -34.70
CA SER A 248 -3.32 9.03 -35.30
C SER A 248 -2.77 10.22 -34.53
N GLU A 249 -2.51 11.32 -35.27
CA GLU A 249 -2.10 12.63 -34.72
C GLU A 249 -3.00 13.07 -33.55
N ARG A 250 -4.31 12.79 -33.64
CA ARG A 250 -5.31 13.23 -32.66
C ARG A 250 -5.18 12.51 -31.33
N LEU A 251 -4.79 11.24 -31.32
CA LEU A 251 -4.50 10.54 -30.06
C LEU A 251 -3.24 11.12 -29.41
N GLY A 252 -2.22 11.39 -30.22
CA GLY A 252 -0.99 12.07 -29.82
C GLY A 252 0.02 11.19 -29.06
N GLU A 253 1.30 11.53 -29.23
CA GLU A 253 2.45 10.77 -28.71
C GLU A 253 2.41 10.56 -27.17
N LYS A 254 1.91 11.55 -26.42
CA LYS A 254 1.79 11.45 -24.95
C LYS A 254 0.85 10.32 -24.53
N ASN A 255 -0.31 10.22 -25.16
CA ASN A 255 -1.27 9.16 -24.84
C ASN A 255 -0.74 7.81 -25.33
N PHE A 256 -0.09 7.76 -26.49
CA PHE A 256 0.59 6.57 -26.99
C PHE A 256 1.58 5.97 -25.98
N LEU A 257 2.40 6.80 -25.31
CA LEU A 257 3.31 6.32 -24.25
C LEU A 257 2.56 5.73 -23.05
N LEU A 258 1.43 6.32 -22.68
CA LEU A 258 0.59 5.80 -21.58
C LEU A 258 -0.10 4.48 -21.96
N VAL A 259 -0.43 4.26 -23.24
CA VAL A 259 -0.97 2.97 -23.71
C VAL A 259 0.03 1.84 -23.46
N ARG A 260 1.33 2.10 -23.63
CA ARG A 260 2.36 1.08 -23.35
C ARG A 260 2.32 0.64 -21.89
N GLU A 261 2.20 1.60 -20.97
CA GLU A 261 2.05 1.30 -19.54
C GLU A 261 0.74 0.56 -19.26
N PHE A 262 -0.36 0.96 -19.91
CA PHE A 262 -1.66 0.31 -19.75
C PHE A 262 -1.63 -1.15 -20.19
N VAL A 263 -1.12 -1.45 -21.38
CA VAL A 263 -1.02 -2.84 -21.90
C VAL A 263 -0.12 -3.68 -21.01
N GLN A 264 0.98 -3.13 -20.51
CA GLN A 264 1.85 -3.82 -19.55
C GLN A 264 1.09 -4.16 -18.26
N LYS A 265 0.40 -3.19 -17.66
CA LYS A 265 -0.43 -3.41 -16.45
C LYS A 265 -1.51 -4.46 -16.68
N VAL A 266 -2.16 -4.48 -17.85
CA VAL A 266 -3.15 -5.50 -18.19
C VAL A 266 -2.52 -6.89 -18.26
N ALA A 267 -1.33 -7.02 -18.89
CA ALA A 267 -0.60 -8.28 -18.95
C ALA A 267 -0.27 -8.82 -17.56
N ASP A 268 0.18 -7.94 -16.66
CA ASP A 268 0.54 -8.28 -15.29
C ASP A 268 -0.69 -8.68 -14.45
N ARG A 269 -1.85 -8.02 -14.67
CA ARG A 269 -3.07 -8.24 -13.86
C ARG A 269 -3.91 -9.43 -14.30
N LEU A 270 -4.04 -9.70 -15.59
CA LEU A 270 -4.92 -10.77 -16.11
C LEU A 270 -4.36 -12.18 -15.85
N GLY A 271 -3.05 -12.30 -15.68
CA GLY A 271 -2.35 -13.59 -15.66
C GLY A 271 -2.34 -14.21 -17.05
N LEU A 272 -1.16 -14.29 -17.66
CA LEU A 272 -1.01 -14.83 -19.01
C LEU A 272 -1.10 -16.37 -19.01
N ALA A 273 -1.50 -16.91 -20.15
CA ALA A 273 -1.52 -18.35 -20.42
C ALA A 273 -0.16 -18.99 -20.14
N ARG A 274 -0.15 -20.21 -19.61
CA ARG A 274 1.10 -20.93 -19.34
C ARG A 274 1.71 -21.56 -20.59
N SER A 275 0.92 -21.70 -21.66
CA SER A 275 1.36 -22.24 -22.95
C SER A 275 0.40 -21.83 -24.07
N ILE A 276 0.79 -22.07 -25.32
CA ILE A 276 -0.07 -21.84 -26.49
C ILE A 276 -1.34 -22.70 -26.50
N THR A 277 -1.38 -23.81 -25.76
CA THR A 277 -2.53 -24.72 -25.65
C THR A 277 -3.30 -24.59 -24.34
N ASP A 278 -2.98 -23.58 -23.51
CA ASP A 278 -3.66 -23.37 -22.24
C ASP A 278 -5.16 -23.11 -22.46
N ARG A 279 -6.01 -23.84 -21.71
CA ARG A 279 -7.46 -23.73 -21.77
C ARG A 279 -8.03 -22.68 -20.82
N LYS A 280 -7.18 -22.00 -20.07
CA LYS A 280 -7.50 -20.87 -19.19
C LYS A 280 -6.62 -19.67 -19.53
N ARG A 281 -6.86 -18.52 -18.90
CA ARG A 281 -6.00 -17.32 -18.97
C ARG A 281 -5.90 -16.65 -20.34
N ALA A 282 -5.32 -15.45 -20.35
CA ALA A 282 -5.26 -14.59 -21.52
C ALA A 282 -3.97 -14.77 -22.36
N ARG A 283 -4.07 -14.52 -23.67
CA ARG A 283 -2.93 -14.16 -24.54
C ARG A 283 -3.16 -12.78 -25.10
N LEU A 284 -2.09 -12.03 -25.31
CA LEU A 284 -2.16 -10.66 -25.81
C LEU A 284 -1.52 -10.54 -27.18
N ALA A 285 -2.08 -9.68 -28.02
CA ALA A 285 -1.44 -9.12 -29.20
C ALA A 285 -1.65 -7.60 -29.18
N LEU A 286 -0.71 -6.86 -29.77
CA LEU A 286 -0.83 -5.42 -29.94
C LEU A 286 -0.44 -5.06 -31.37
N MET A 287 -1.28 -4.26 -32.02
CA MET A 287 -0.93 -3.56 -33.24
C MET A 287 -1.36 -2.11 -33.16
N GLU A 288 -0.55 -1.27 -33.79
CA GLU A 288 -0.86 0.13 -34.04
C GLU A 288 -1.35 0.27 -35.49
N PHE A 289 -2.40 1.06 -35.69
CA PHE A 289 -2.97 1.30 -37.01
C PHE A 289 -3.04 2.79 -37.32
N GLY A 290 -2.81 3.11 -38.59
CA GLY A 290 -2.92 4.45 -39.15
C GLY A 290 -3.89 4.46 -40.35
N LYS A 291 -3.43 5.03 -41.46
CA LYS A 291 -4.14 4.97 -42.74
C LYS A 291 -4.20 3.54 -43.31
N GLU A 292 -4.94 3.35 -44.41
CA GLU A 292 -5.31 2.03 -44.94
C GLU A 292 -4.13 1.03 -45.12
N SER A 293 -2.93 1.51 -45.46
CA SER A 293 -1.73 0.67 -45.65
C SER A 293 -0.75 0.67 -44.47
N GLU A 294 -1.05 1.37 -43.37
CA GLU A 294 -0.16 1.55 -42.23
C GLU A 294 -0.70 0.78 -41.03
N ASN A 295 -0.38 -0.51 -40.97
CA ASN A 295 -0.66 -1.36 -39.82
C ASN A 295 0.67 -1.94 -39.33
N ARG A 296 1.06 -1.65 -38.08
CA ARG A 296 2.30 -2.14 -37.46
C ARG A 296 1.96 -3.05 -36.29
N VAL A 297 2.34 -4.32 -36.41
CA VAL A 297 2.17 -5.29 -35.31
C VAL A 297 3.35 -5.14 -34.35
N ALA A 298 3.08 -4.78 -33.11
CA ALA A 298 4.08 -4.67 -32.04
C ALA A 298 4.55 -6.08 -31.64
N PHE A 299 3.58 -6.96 -31.40
CA PHE A 299 3.78 -8.37 -31.12
C PHE A 299 2.52 -9.16 -31.48
N GLU A 300 2.71 -10.36 -32.02
CA GLU A 300 1.62 -11.30 -32.30
C GLU A 300 1.07 -11.92 -30.99
N LEU A 301 0.01 -12.73 -31.09
CA LEU A 301 -0.60 -13.43 -29.96
C LEU A 301 0.43 -14.21 -29.16
N THR A 302 0.76 -13.71 -27.98
CA THR A 302 1.79 -14.26 -27.11
C THR A 302 1.30 -14.37 -25.66
N HIS A 303 1.96 -15.24 -24.93
CA HIS A 303 1.85 -15.39 -23.48
C HIS A 303 3.18 -15.13 -22.78
N ASP A 304 4.23 -14.80 -23.55
CA ASP A 304 5.57 -14.55 -23.04
C ASP A 304 5.70 -13.06 -22.65
N PRO A 305 5.91 -12.76 -21.36
CA PRO A 305 6.10 -11.39 -20.89
C PRO A 305 7.28 -10.68 -21.56
N ALA A 306 8.36 -11.39 -21.90
CA ALA A 306 9.52 -10.78 -22.54
C ALA A 306 9.19 -10.29 -23.96
N ILE A 307 8.36 -11.02 -24.71
CA ILE A 307 7.90 -10.59 -26.04
C ILE A 307 7.02 -9.34 -25.92
N ILE A 308 6.15 -9.29 -24.90
CA ILE A 308 5.27 -8.13 -24.66
C ILE A 308 6.12 -6.89 -24.32
N VAL A 309 7.02 -7.00 -23.34
CA VAL A 309 7.88 -5.89 -22.91
C VAL A 309 8.74 -5.38 -24.08
N ASN A 310 9.36 -6.28 -24.84
CA ASN A 310 10.21 -5.90 -25.97
C ASN A 310 9.39 -5.30 -27.12
N GLY A 311 8.22 -5.84 -27.43
CA GLY A 311 7.34 -5.32 -28.46
C GLY A 311 6.79 -3.94 -28.11
N LEU A 312 6.43 -3.71 -26.84
CA LEU A 312 6.08 -2.39 -26.32
C LEU A 312 7.27 -1.41 -26.41
N ALA A 313 8.48 -1.88 -26.08
CA ALA A 313 9.70 -1.07 -26.15
C ALA A 313 10.05 -0.62 -27.57
N ALA A 314 9.83 -1.49 -28.56
CA ALA A 314 10.14 -1.25 -29.96
C ALA A 314 9.06 -0.46 -30.73
N LEU A 315 7.87 -0.28 -30.14
CA LEU A 315 6.76 0.39 -30.82
C LEU A 315 7.07 1.87 -31.04
N GLN A 316 6.86 2.34 -32.27
CA GLN A 316 7.10 3.70 -32.71
C GLN A 316 5.79 4.33 -33.15
N TYR A 317 5.46 5.46 -32.53
CA TYR A 317 4.28 6.24 -32.85
C TYR A 317 4.22 6.58 -34.35
N LEU A 318 3.08 6.27 -34.99
CA LEU A 318 2.87 6.39 -36.43
C LEU A 318 2.70 7.84 -36.90
N ASP A 319 2.03 8.68 -36.11
CA ASP A 319 1.65 10.04 -36.48
C ASP A 319 0.88 10.11 -37.81
N SER A 320 -0.20 9.33 -37.91
CA SER A 320 -0.97 9.12 -39.16
C SER A 320 -2.45 9.53 -39.04
N SER A 321 -3.29 9.09 -39.97
CA SER A 321 -4.76 9.15 -39.85
C SER A 321 -5.32 7.86 -39.22
N SER A 322 -6.62 7.82 -38.89
CA SER A 322 -7.26 6.64 -38.27
C SER A 322 -8.15 5.90 -39.26
N ASN A 323 -7.83 4.63 -39.55
CA ASN A 323 -8.66 3.72 -40.36
C ASN A 323 -8.90 2.39 -39.65
N VAL A 324 -9.96 2.36 -38.84
CA VAL A 324 -10.33 1.16 -38.07
C VAL A 324 -10.74 -0.03 -38.95
N THR A 325 -11.25 0.22 -40.16
CA THR A 325 -11.67 -0.86 -41.04
C THR A 325 -10.47 -1.67 -41.51
N SER A 326 -9.41 -1.01 -41.98
CA SER A 326 -8.17 -1.68 -42.36
C SER A 326 -7.54 -2.41 -41.16
N ALA A 327 -7.50 -1.76 -40.00
CA ALA A 327 -7.00 -2.36 -38.76
C ALA A 327 -7.71 -3.67 -38.41
N THR A 328 -9.03 -3.68 -38.49
CA THR A 328 -9.87 -4.85 -38.22
C THR A 328 -9.57 -5.99 -39.19
N PHE A 329 -9.49 -5.70 -40.48
CA PHE A 329 -9.14 -6.71 -41.49
C PHE A 329 -7.74 -7.26 -41.29
N HIS A 330 -6.78 -6.38 -40.99
CA HIS A 330 -5.40 -6.77 -40.75
C HIS A 330 -5.28 -7.66 -39.51
N ALA A 331 -5.98 -7.33 -38.43
CA ALA A 331 -6.01 -8.15 -37.21
C ALA A 331 -6.58 -9.55 -37.49
N ILE A 332 -7.71 -9.65 -38.19
CA ILE A 332 -8.34 -10.94 -38.49
C ILE A 332 -7.45 -11.83 -39.37
N TYR A 333 -6.86 -11.27 -40.42
CA TYR A 333 -6.14 -12.06 -41.43
C TYR A 333 -4.63 -12.21 -41.22
N ASN A 334 -4.03 -11.47 -40.26
CA ASN A 334 -2.60 -11.60 -39.94
C ASN A 334 -2.32 -11.98 -38.48
N ILE A 335 -3.17 -11.54 -37.53
CA ILE A 335 -3.00 -11.83 -36.10
C ILE A 335 -3.80 -13.06 -35.70
N LEU A 336 -5.09 -13.13 -36.03
CA LEU A 336 -5.96 -14.26 -35.65
C LEU A 336 -5.76 -15.48 -36.56
N SER A 337 -5.47 -15.23 -37.83
CA SER A 337 -5.26 -16.27 -38.85
C SER A 337 -4.06 -15.90 -39.71
N ARG A 338 -3.45 -16.89 -40.38
CA ARG A 338 -2.49 -16.68 -41.46
C ARG A 338 -2.71 -17.74 -42.53
N GLY A 339 -3.27 -17.32 -43.68
CA GLY A 339 -3.76 -18.27 -44.70
C GLY A 339 -4.84 -19.19 -44.12
N ASN A 340 -4.67 -20.51 -44.29
CA ASN A 340 -5.61 -21.51 -43.78
C ASN A 340 -5.35 -21.94 -42.32
N THR A 341 -4.37 -21.32 -41.64
CA THR A 341 -4.02 -21.67 -40.26
C THR A 341 -4.58 -20.64 -39.28
N GLN A 342 -5.38 -21.11 -38.34
CA GLN A 342 -5.91 -20.31 -37.24
C GLN A 342 -4.85 -20.24 -36.12
N LYS A 343 -4.48 -19.02 -35.70
CA LYS A 343 -3.52 -18.77 -34.62
C LYS A 343 -4.18 -18.65 -33.25
N THR A 344 -5.50 -18.45 -33.22
CA THR A 344 -6.28 -18.41 -31.97
C THR A 344 -6.39 -19.79 -31.34
N ARG A 345 -6.58 -19.83 -30.02
CA ARG A 345 -6.82 -21.08 -29.29
C ARG A 345 -8.20 -21.63 -29.62
N ARG A 346 -8.36 -22.96 -29.56
CA ARG A 346 -9.68 -23.60 -29.74
C ARG A 346 -10.63 -23.14 -28.63
N ASN A 347 -11.84 -22.74 -29.00
CA ASN A 347 -12.87 -22.21 -28.10
C ASN A 347 -12.44 -20.97 -27.30
N ALA A 348 -11.42 -20.25 -27.79
CA ALA A 348 -11.04 -19.00 -27.17
C ALA A 348 -12.00 -17.90 -27.55
N GLU A 349 -12.38 -17.11 -26.55
CA GLU A 349 -13.04 -15.83 -26.80
C GLU A 349 -12.00 -14.87 -27.38
N VAL A 350 -12.28 -14.32 -28.55
CA VAL A 350 -11.43 -13.33 -29.18
C VAL A 350 -12.00 -11.95 -28.89
N SER A 351 -11.23 -11.11 -28.22
CA SER A 351 -11.68 -9.77 -27.84
C SER A 351 -10.77 -8.71 -28.44
N PHE A 352 -11.36 -7.83 -29.24
CA PHE A 352 -10.68 -6.67 -29.83
C PHE A 352 -10.86 -5.47 -28.90
N ILE A 353 -9.76 -4.84 -28.53
CA ILE A 353 -9.73 -3.67 -27.65
C ILE A 353 -9.23 -2.49 -28.49
N PHE A 354 -10.17 -1.67 -28.96
CA PHE A 354 -9.85 -0.44 -29.68
C PHE A 354 -9.47 0.66 -28.70
N ILE A 355 -8.29 1.24 -28.87
CA ILE A 355 -7.84 2.42 -28.11
C ILE A 355 -7.76 3.58 -29.08
N THR A 356 -8.69 4.53 -29.00
CA THR A 356 -8.88 5.60 -29.99
C THR A 356 -9.31 6.91 -29.35
N ASP A 357 -9.16 8.03 -30.07
CA ASP A 357 -9.76 9.32 -29.70
C ASP A 357 -11.27 9.39 -30.02
N GLY A 358 -11.79 8.37 -30.71
CA GLY A 358 -13.20 8.25 -31.07
C GLY A 358 -13.57 8.90 -32.40
N VAL A 359 -12.60 9.29 -33.23
CA VAL A 359 -12.85 9.82 -34.57
C VAL A 359 -12.04 9.04 -35.61
N THR A 360 -12.75 8.29 -36.44
CA THR A 360 -12.19 7.50 -37.55
C THR A 360 -13.03 7.73 -38.80
N ASP A 361 -12.50 7.34 -39.95
CA ASP A 361 -13.29 7.22 -41.17
C ASP A 361 -14.50 6.28 -40.94
N SER A 362 -15.71 6.85 -41.07
CA SER A 362 -16.99 6.19 -40.81
C SER A 362 -17.57 5.49 -42.04
N ILE A 363 -17.01 5.73 -43.24
CA ILE A 363 -17.58 5.30 -44.53
C ILE A 363 -17.58 3.77 -44.67
N HIS A 364 -16.67 3.07 -43.98
CA HIS A 364 -16.53 1.62 -44.07
C HIS A 364 -16.67 0.84 -42.76
N LEU A 365 -17.08 1.53 -41.69
CA LEU A 365 -17.18 0.95 -40.35
C LEU A 365 -18.14 -0.25 -40.27
N GLU A 366 -19.26 -0.20 -41.00
CA GLU A 366 -20.23 -1.30 -41.10
C GLU A 366 -19.59 -2.62 -41.60
N ARG A 367 -18.62 -2.50 -42.51
CA ARG A 367 -17.91 -3.66 -43.06
C ARG A 367 -17.00 -4.29 -42.01
N ALA A 368 -16.34 -3.47 -41.20
CA ALA A 368 -15.53 -3.94 -40.07
C ALA A 368 -16.40 -4.68 -39.05
N VAL A 369 -17.52 -4.08 -38.64
CA VAL A 369 -18.49 -4.68 -37.70
C VAL A 369 -19.03 -6.01 -38.21
N LYS A 370 -19.44 -6.08 -39.48
CA LYS A 370 -19.91 -7.33 -40.10
C LYS A 370 -18.83 -8.42 -40.06
N THR A 371 -17.58 -8.06 -40.30
CA THR A 371 -16.45 -9.00 -40.31
C THR A 371 -16.10 -9.48 -38.90
N MET A 372 -16.14 -8.60 -37.90
CA MET A 372 -15.99 -8.98 -36.49
C MET A 372 -17.09 -9.96 -36.05
N ARG A 373 -18.35 -9.67 -36.39
CA ARG A 373 -19.49 -10.53 -36.09
C ARG A 373 -19.36 -11.92 -36.72
N SER A 374 -18.94 -12.00 -37.98
CA SER A 374 -18.78 -13.29 -38.67
C SER A 374 -17.67 -14.17 -38.06
N HIS A 375 -16.72 -13.56 -37.36
CA HIS A 375 -15.62 -14.25 -36.66
C HIS A 375 -15.85 -14.35 -35.15
N GLN A 376 -17.05 -14.03 -34.66
CA GLN A 376 -17.43 -14.09 -33.24
C GLN A 376 -16.49 -13.30 -32.32
N VAL A 377 -15.96 -12.18 -32.84
CA VAL A 377 -15.10 -11.27 -32.07
C VAL A 377 -15.97 -10.44 -31.13
N VAL A 378 -15.59 -10.35 -29.85
CA VAL A 378 -16.10 -9.39 -28.89
C VAL A 378 -15.35 -8.07 -29.08
N SER A 379 -16.05 -6.94 -29.09
CA SER A 379 -15.42 -5.64 -29.33
C SER A 379 -15.59 -4.74 -28.10
N THR A 380 -14.47 -4.24 -27.58
CA THR A 380 -14.36 -3.31 -26.47
C THR A 380 -13.69 -2.04 -26.96
N VAL A 381 -14.18 -0.88 -26.54
CA VAL A 381 -13.69 0.42 -27.01
C VAL A 381 -13.27 1.28 -25.83
N ILE A 382 -12.01 1.67 -25.81
CA ILE A 382 -11.43 2.63 -24.88
C ILE A 382 -11.25 3.94 -25.63
N ALA A 383 -12.04 4.95 -25.26
CA ALA A 383 -12.07 6.26 -25.88
C ALA A 383 -11.58 7.35 -24.91
N THR A 384 -10.78 8.27 -25.45
CA THR A 384 -10.13 9.35 -24.69
C THR A 384 -10.28 10.67 -25.42
N GLY A 385 -10.67 11.72 -24.72
CA GLY A 385 -10.80 13.08 -25.27
C GLY A 385 -12.20 13.67 -25.13
N SER A 386 -12.34 14.96 -25.47
CA SER A 386 -13.61 15.68 -25.38
C SER A 386 -14.49 15.53 -26.63
N ASP A 387 -13.88 15.31 -27.79
CA ASP A 387 -14.53 15.42 -29.10
C ASP A 387 -14.77 14.01 -29.70
N ILE A 388 -15.47 13.17 -28.95
CA ILE A 388 -15.72 11.77 -29.27
C ILE A 388 -17.00 11.63 -30.10
N ASP A 389 -16.95 10.91 -31.22
CA ASP A 389 -18.15 10.52 -31.96
C ASP A 389 -18.81 9.28 -31.32
N GLN A 390 -19.92 9.50 -30.63
CA GLN A 390 -20.65 8.45 -29.92
C GLN A 390 -21.26 7.40 -30.85
N GLU A 391 -21.60 7.76 -32.08
CA GLU A 391 -22.17 6.84 -33.06
C GLU A 391 -21.10 5.85 -33.52
N VAL A 392 -19.89 6.35 -33.78
CA VAL A 392 -18.72 5.54 -34.13
C VAL A 392 -18.39 4.56 -33.00
N LEU A 393 -18.30 5.03 -31.75
CA LEU A 393 -18.00 4.15 -30.61
C LEU A 393 -19.06 3.05 -30.45
N THR A 394 -20.33 3.42 -30.58
CA THR A 394 -21.45 2.47 -30.45
C THR A 394 -21.41 1.41 -31.54
N LYS A 395 -21.08 1.80 -32.78
CA LYS A 395 -20.89 0.85 -33.88
C LYS A 395 -19.68 -0.05 -33.65
N LEU A 396 -18.55 0.49 -33.18
CA LEU A 396 -17.36 -0.28 -32.85
C LEU A 396 -17.61 -1.29 -31.74
N ALA A 397 -18.29 -0.89 -30.68
CA ALA A 397 -18.75 -1.77 -29.60
C ALA A 397 -19.92 -2.69 -30.02
N MET A 398 -20.28 -2.70 -31.31
CA MET A 398 -21.31 -3.54 -31.92
C MET A 398 -22.71 -3.40 -31.29
N GLY A 399 -22.97 -2.26 -30.66
CA GLY A 399 -24.23 -1.94 -29.96
C GLY A 399 -24.18 -2.07 -28.44
N ASP A 400 -23.11 -2.64 -27.87
CA ASP A 400 -22.98 -2.81 -26.42
C ASP A 400 -22.38 -1.56 -25.76
N GLN A 401 -23.22 -0.79 -25.06
CA GLN A 401 -22.77 0.41 -24.35
C GLN A 401 -21.88 0.09 -23.15
N GLN A 402 -21.95 -1.10 -22.57
CA GLN A 402 -21.12 -1.50 -21.43
C GLN A 402 -19.68 -1.80 -21.86
N ALA A 403 -19.48 -2.16 -23.13
CA ALA A 403 -18.17 -2.37 -23.74
C ALA A 403 -17.44 -1.06 -24.09
N ILE A 404 -18.02 0.11 -23.79
CA ILE A 404 -17.45 1.43 -24.07
C ILE A 404 -16.90 2.05 -22.77
N PHE A 405 -15.60 2.26 -22.75
CA PHE A 405 -14.85 2.85 -21.66
C PHE A 405 -14.39 4.25 -22.06
N LYS A 406 -14.96 5.29 -21.43
CA LYS A 406 -14.63 6.69 -21.70
C LYS A 406 -13.85 7.31 -20.56
N GLY A 407 -12.82 8.08 -20.90
CA GLY A 407 -12.07 8.93 -19.96
C GLY A 407 -11.78 10.28 -20.60
N GLU A 408 -11.69 11.34 -19.80
CA GLU A 408 -11.29 12.65 -20.30
C GLU A 408 -9.81 12.65 -20.71
N LYS A 409 -8.98 11.91 -19.97
CA LYS A 409 -7.56 11.73 -20.25
C LYS A 409 -7.23 10.25 -20.23
N PHE A 410 -6.32 9.82 -21.10
CA PHE A 410 -5.90 8.41 -21.10
C PHE A 410 -5.25 7.99 -19.76
N SER A 411 -4.62 8.93 -19.05
CA SER A 411 -4.10 8.70 -17.69
C SER A 411 -5.14 8.19 -16.69
N ASP A 412 -6.44 8.43 -16.94
CA ASP A 412 -7.51 7.94 -16.07
C ASP A 412 -7.65 6.41 -16.16
N PHE A 413 -7.28 5.79 -17.29
CA PHE A 413 -7.26 4.32 -17.44
C PHE A 413 -6.09 3.66 -16.71
N LEU A 414 -5.12 4.44 -16.22
CA LEU A 414 -4.05 3.97 -15.34
C LEU A 414 -4.42 4.06 -13.85
N LYS A 415 -5.55 4.71 -13.50
CA LYS A 415 -6.08 4.77 -12.13
C LYS A 415 -6.86 3.49 -11.81
N SER A 416 -6.87 3.11 -10.53
CA SER A 416 -7.48 1.85 -10.07
C SER A 416 -8.95 1.70 -10.50
N SER A 417 -9.79 2.73 -10.37
CA SER A 417 -11.24 2.59 -10.61
C SER A 417 -11.61 2.20 -12.05
N LEU A 418 -11.05 2.87 -13.07
CA LEU A 418 -11.34 2.54 -14.47
C LEU A 418 -10.58 1.30 -14.94
N PHE A 419 -9.35 1.13 -14.46
CA PHE A 419 -8.55 -0.06 -14.74
C PHE A 419 -9.23 -1.31 -14.19
N ASP A 420 -9.67 -1.30 -12.93
CA ASP A 420 -10.35 -2.43 -12.29
C ASP A 420 -11.66 -2.76 -12.99
N ARG A 421 -12.43 -1.74 -13.43
CA ARG A 421 -13.65 -1.96 -14.22
C ARG A 421 -13.34 -2.64 -15.55
N PHE A 422 -12.26 -2.23 -16.24
CA PHE A 422 -11.83 -2.87 -17.47
C PHE A 422 -11.39 -4.32 -17.24
N ILE A 423 -10.61 -4.57 -16.18
CA ILE A 423 -10.21 -5.94 -15.82
C ILE A 423 -11.43 -6.80 -15.51
N GLN A 424 -12.38 -6.31 -14.72
CA GLN A 424 -13.63 -7.03 -14.43
C GLN A 424 -14.46 -7.36 -15.68
N TRP A 425 -14.44 -6.48 -16.68
CA TRP A 425 -15.10 -6.73 -17.97
C TRP A 425 -14.46 -7.87 -18.76
N VAL A 426 -13.15 -8.04 -18.64
CA VAL A 426 -12.40 -9.09 -19.33
C VAL A 426 -12.53 -10.46 -18.64
N CYS A 427 -12.69 -10.51 -17.31
CA CYS A 427 -12.53 -11.73 -16.51
C CYS A 427 -13.59 -12.85 -16.75
#